data_AF-A0A8X7R4N3-F1
#
_entry.id   AF-A0A8X7R4N3-F1
#
_cell.length_a   1.000
_cell.length_b   1.000
_cell.length_c   1.000
_cell.angle_alpha   90.00
_cell.angle_beta   90.00
_cell.angle_gamma   90.00
#
_symmetry.space_group_name_H-M   'P 1'
#
loop_
_entity.id
_entity.type
_entity.pdbx_description
1 polymer ?
#
loop_
_entity_poly.entity_id
_entity_poly.type
_entity_poly.pdbx_seq_one_letter_code
_entity_poly.pdbx_strand_id
1 'polypeptide(L)'
;MYKKDGSKYFQGNPSLDPTNSSLEAEAIALLTAVQQLGRLSYKHLHAAVVELYCREGANIKYSTVQKAYVSDEQGKGGIYNFLTEMTQVETGSAITWKYPSMVLESDDSVGEFYSVALTNNYQQADTGTTMIHKGKNTKSRIISKGISAGHSRNCYRGLVQVQSKVENAKSTSTSDSMLIADKAAANTYSYIQL
;
A
#
# COMPACT_ATOMS: atom_id res chain seq x y z
N MET A 1 23.10 -13.05 -12.56
CA MET A 1 24.46 -13.35 -12.04
C MET A 1 24.48 -13.05 -10.53
N TYR A 2 24.95 -13.96 -9.69
CA TYR A 2 25.00 -13.82 -8.22
C TYR A 2 26.26 -13.04 -7.77
N LYS A 3 26.19 -12.29 -6.65
CA LYS A 3 27.39 -11.85 -5.92
C LYS A 3 27.94 -13.01 -5.09
N LYS A 4 29.26 -12.97 -4.82
CA LYS A 4 30.02 -13.95 -4.04
C LYS A 4 29.59 -14.10 -2.55
N ASP A 5 28.56 -13.37 -2.11
CA ASP A 5 28.05 -13.35 -0.72
C ASP A 5 26.65 -14.00 -0.56
N GLY A 6 26.10 -14.59 -1.63
CA GLY A 6 24.79 -15.26 -1.57
C GLY A 6 23.58 -14.33 -1.54
N SER A 7 23.76 -13.00 -1.63
CA SER A 7 22.64 -12.07 -1.82
C SER A 7 22.16 -12.09 -3.28
N LYS A 8 20.84 -12.23 -3.48
CA LYS A 8 20.21 -12.09 -4.80
C LYS A 8 20.22 -10.62 -5.19
N TYR A 9 20.71 -10.31 -6.39
CA TYR A 9 20.32 -9.07 -7.05
C TYR A 9 18.80 -9.09 -7.22
N PHE A 10 18.08 -8.24 -6.49
CA PHE A 10 16.85 -7.70 -7.05
C PHE A 10 17.31 -6.77 -8.18
N GLN A 11 17.33 -7.29 -9.41
CA GLN A 11 17.35 -6.44 -10.58
C GLN A 11 16.00 -5.72 -10.59
N GLY A 12 15.94 -4.55 -9.93
CA GLY A 12 15.02 -3.51 -10.37
C GLY A 12 15.37 -3.23 -11.83
N ASN A 13 14.38 -3.35 -12.71
CA ASN A 13 14.58 -3.17 -14.14
C ASN A 13 15.05 -1.71 -14.38
N PRO A 14 16.30 -1.44 -14.76
CA PRO A 14 16.82 -0.09 -14.83
C PRO A 14 16.70 0.42 -16.26
N SER A 15 15.47 0.61 -16.75
CA SER A 15 15.12 1.45 -17.92
C SER A 15 13.67 1.21 -18.33
N LEU A 16 12.77 2.12 -17.93
CA LEU A 16 11.56 2.34 -18.72
C LEU A 16 11.95 3.36 -19.80
N ASP A 17 12.06 2.89 -21.03
CA ASP A 17 12.35 3.70 -22.22
C ASP A 17 11.28 4.81 -22.38
N PRO A 18 11.65 6.10 -22.40
CA PRO A 18 10.71 7.21 -22.42
C PRO A 18 10.09 7.51 -23.80
N THR A 19 10.36 6.72 -24.84
CA THR A 19 10.07 7.13 -26.23
C THR A 19 8.87 6.48 -26.91
N ASN A 20 8.16 5.51 -26.31
CA ASN A 20 6.99 4.94 -26.97
C ASN A 20 5.69 5.69 -26.68
N SER A 21 4.92 5.97 -27.72
CA SER A 21 3.55 6.45 -27.66
C SER A 21 2.63 5.35 -27.12
N SER A 22 1.65 5.72 -26.27
CA SER A 22 0.80 4.83 -25.45
C SER A 22 1.56 3.96 -24.44
N LEU A 23 2.15 4.59 -23.42
CA LEU A 23 2.82 3.88 -22.30
C LEU A 23 1.81 3.59 -21.18
N GLU A 24 1.16 2.43 -21.24
CA GLU A 24 0.68 1.77 -20.03
C GLU A 24 1.90 1.16 -19.34
N ALA A 25 2.27 1.68 -18.17
CA ALA A 25 3.27 1.03 -17.33
C ALA A 25 2.52 0.22 -16.25
N GLU A 26 2.53 -1.11 -16.41
CA GLU A 26 2.05 -2.02 -15.38
C GLU A 26 3.24 -2.50 -14.55
N ALA A 27 3.25 -2.15 -13.27
CA ALA A 27 4.24 -2.65 -12.31
C ALA A 27 3.53 -3.52 -11.28
N ILE A 28 3.86 -4.81 -11.26
CA ILE A 28 3.39 -5.76 -10.25
C ILE A 28 4.56 -6.13 -9.35
N ALA A 29 4.54 -5.66 -8.09
CA ALA A 29 5.50 -6.10 -7.09
C ALA A 29 4.90 -7.29 -6.31
N LEU A 30 5.34 -8.51 -6.64
CA LEU A 30 5.04 -9.70 -5.86
C LEU A 30 6.19 -9.98 -4.89
N LEU A 31 6.08 -9.46 -3.67
CA LEU A 31 7.02 -9.82 -2.63
C LEU A 31 6.53 -11.08 -1.92
N THR A 32 7.09 -12.23 -2.30
CA THR A 32 6.98 -13.46 -1.51
C THR A 32 8.27 -13.65 -0.72
N ALA A 33 8.24 -13.36 0.58
CA ALA A 33 9.33 -13.74 1.48
C ALA A 33 9.24 -15.26 1.75
N VAL A 34 9.85 -16.08 0.88
CA VAL A 34 10.07 -17.51 1.17
C VAL A 34 11.27 -17.62 2.09
N GLN A 35 11.03 -17.75 3.39
CA GLN A 35 12.00 -18.34 4.30
C GLN A 35 11.51 -19.73 4.70
N GLN A 36 11.57 -20.66 3.75
CA GLN A 36 11.69 -22.08 4.09
C GLN A 36 13.03 -22.26 4.77
N LEU A 37 13.05 -22.27 6.10
CA LEU A 37 13.97 -23.00 6.97
C LEU A 37 13.72 -22.55 8.42
N GLY A 38 13.09 -23.45 9.20
CA GLY A 38 13.09 -23.50 10.66
C GLY A 38 12.82 -22.21 11.42
N ARG A 39 11.57 -22.02 11.88
CA ARG A 39 11.17 -21.26 13.09
C ARG A 39 12.24 -20.32 13.67
N LEU A 40 12.60 -19.26 12.96
CA LEU A 40 13.60 -18.30 13.43
C LEU A 40 12.94 -17.39 14.47
N SER A 41 13.55 -17.32 15.66
CA SER A 41 13.11 -16.50 16.79
C SER A 41 13.32 -14.99 16.59
N TYR A 42 13.83 -14.56 15.44
CA TYR A 42 14.23 -13.18 15.17
C TYR A 42 13.19 -12.45 14.30
N LYS A 43 12.86 -11.23 14.72
CA LYS A 43 11.98 -10.32 13.98
C LYS A 43 12.74 -9.72 12.81
N HIS A 44 12.11 -9.64 11.64
CA HIS A 44 12.72 -9.04 10.45
C HIS A 44 12.00 -7.74 10.10
N LEU A 45 12.77 -6.74 9.70
CA LEU A 45 12.26 -5.45 9.22
C LEU A 45 12.25 -5.46 7.69
N HIS A 46 11.07 -5.34 7.09
CA HIS A 46 10.90 -5.05 5.68
C HIS A 46 10.54 -3.58 5.51
N ALA A 47 11.44 -2.81 4.90
CA ALA A 47 11.20 -1.43 4.55
C ALA A 47 11.58 -1.21 3.10
N ALA A 48 10.68 -0.67 2.30
CA ALA A 48 11.03 -0.21 0.97
C ALA A 48 10.29 1.07 0.57
N VAL A 49 10.84 1.71 -0.45
CA VAL A 49 10.38 2.99 -1.00
C VAL A 49 10.08 2.76 -2.47
N VAL A 50 8.93 3.27 -2.91
CA VAL A 50 8.48 3.19 -4.30
C VAL A 50 8.15 4.59 -4.74
N GLU A 51 8.76 5.01 -5.84
CA GLU A 51 8.50 6.29 -6.50
C GLU A 51 8.04 6.00 -7.94
N LEU A 52 6.93 6.61 -8.33
CA LEU A 52 6.34 6.47 -9.66
C LEU A 52 6.07 7.87 -10.20
N TYR A 53 6.42 8.09 -11.47
CA TYR A 53 6.18 9.34 -12.16
C TYR A 53 5.41 9.08 -13.45
N CYS A 54 4.20 9.64 -13.55
CA CYS A 54 3.34 9.51 -14.72
C CYS A 54 3.42 10.79 -15.56
N ARG A 55 3.87 10.68 -16.82
CA ARG A 55 3.89 11.82 -17.75
C ARG A 55 2.49 12.12 -18.31
N GLU A 56 2.36 13.28 -18.94
CA GLU A 56 1.16 13.64 -19.68
C GLU A 56 0.79 12.59 -20.73
N GLY A 57 -0.48 12.18 -20.74
CA GLY A 57 -1.00 11.15 -21.63
C GLY A 57 -0.56 9.72 -21.29
N ALA A 58 0.18 9.49 -20.20
CA ALA A 58 0.53 8.15 -19.72
C ALA A 58 -0.45 7.66 -18.64
N ASN A 59 -0.43 6.35 -18.41
CA ASN A 59 -1.18 5.70 -17.34
C ASN A 59 -0.25 4.71 -16.62
N ILE A 60 -0.27 4.74 -15.29
CA ILE A 60 0.47 3.79 -14.45
C ILE A 60 -0.54 2.99 -13.64
N LYS A 61 -0.47 1.65 -13.78
CA LYS A 61 -1.16 0.72 -12.89
C LYS A 61 -0.12 0.06 -12.01
N TYR A 62 -0.21 0.31 -10.71
CA TYR A 62 0.69 -0.28 -9.72
C TYR A 62 -0.09 -1.15 -8.75
N SER A 63 0.23 -2.45 -8.76
CA SER A 63 -0.49 -3.47 -8.00
C SER A 63 0.46 -4.38 -7.25
N THR A 64 0.13 -4.68 -6.01
CA THR A 64 1.04 -5.37 -5.11
C THR A 64 0.28 -6.34 -4.23
N VAL A 65 0.86 -7.52 -4.08
CA VAL A 65 0.27 -8.60 -3.31
C VAL A 65 1.33 -9.09 -2.36
N GLN A 66 1.06 -8.94 -1.06
CA GLN A 66 2.02 -9.26 -0.02
C GLN A 66 1.45 -10.29 0.93
N LYS A 67 2.03 -11.48 0.87
CA LYS A 67 1.76 -12.56 1.81
C LYS A 67 3.02 -12.78 2.65
N ALA A 68 3.05 -12.17 3.82
CA ALA A 68 4.04 -12.49 4.85
C ALA A 68 3.64 -13.80 5.55
N TYR A 69 4.60 -14.57 6.03
CA TYR A 69 4.34 -15.73 6.88
C TYR A 69 4.51 -15.35 8.35
N VAL A 70 3.59 -15.88 9.16
CA VAL A 70 3.10 -15.33 10.44
C VAL A 70 4.09 -15.52 11.60
N SER A 71 4.02 -14.61 12.56
CA SER A 71 4.32 -14.85 13.98
C SER A 71 3.57 -16.09 14.50
N ASP A 72 3.97 -16.65 15.65
CA ASP A 72 3.18 -17.74 16.26
C ASP A 72 1.76 -17.28 16.67
N GLU A 73 0.88 -18.24 17.01
CA GLU A 73 -0.51 -17.98 17.44
C GLU A 73 -0.61 -17.06 18.68
N GLN A 74 0.49 -16.88 19.41
CA GLN A 74 0.59 -16.00 20.58
C GLN A 74 1.22 -14.63 20.26
N GLY A 75 1.50 -14.34 18.98
CA GLY A 75 2.07 -13.07 18.53
C GLY A 75 3.58 -12.92 18.74
N LYS A 76 4.34 -14.00 19.01
CA LYS A 76 5.81 -13.96 19.08
C LYS A 76 6.44 -14.21 17.71
N GLY A 77 7.43 -13.39 17.36
CA GLY A 77 8.07 -13.37 16.04
C GLY A 77 7.33 -12.48 15.03
N GLY A 78 7.73 -12.52 13.75
CA GLY A 78 7.04 -11.85 12.64
C GLY A 78 7.84 -10.73 11.95
N ILE A 79 7.28 -10.25 10.84
CA ILE A 79 7.84 -9.19 9.99
C ILE A 79 7.18 -7.85 10.33
N TYR A 80 7.98 -6.81 10.48
CA TYR A 80 7.53 -5.41 10.44
C TYR A 80 7.55 -4.94 8.99
N ASN A 81 6.41 -4.54 8.44
CA ASN A 81 6.28 -4.21 7.02
C ASN A 81 5.95 -2.73 6.80
N PHE A 82 6.91 -2.00 6.23
CA PHE A 82 6.82 -0.59 5.87
C PHE A 82 6.96 -0.45 4.36
N LEU A 83 5.85 -0.27 3.65
CA LEU A 83 5.87 -0.12 2.19
C LEU A 83 4.75 0.81 1.70
N THR A 84 4.86 1.27 0.46
CA THR A 84 3.96 2.29 -0.11
C THR A 84 3.54 1.85 -1.51
N GLU A 85 2.28 1.41 -1.72
CA GLU A 85 1.82 0.86 -3.02
C GLU A 85 0.33 1.13 -3.30
N MET A 86 -0.10 1.22 -4.57
CA MET A 86 -1.40 1.83 -4.95
C MET A 86 -2.60 0.86 -5.03
N THR A 87 -2.38 -0.43 -5.31
CA THR A 87 -3.39 -1.50 -5.20
C THR A 87 -2.83 -2.63 -4.34
N GLN A 88 -3.45 -2.98 -3.21
CA GLN A 88 -2.81 -3.83 -2.18
C GLN A 88 -3.69 -4.96 -1.63
N VAL A 89 -3.10 -6.15 -1.44
CA VAL A 89 -3.66 -7.25 -0.63
C VAL A 89 -2.60 -7.72 0.36
N GLU A 90 -2.90 -7.66 1.67
CA GLU A 90 -1.92 -7.96 2.71
C GLU A 90 -2.39 -8.96 3.75
N THR A 91 -1.50 -9.87 4.12
CA THR A 91 -1.68 -10.84 5.21
C THR A 91 -0.34 -11.25 5.81
N GLY A 92 -0.26 -11.44 7.13
CA GLY A 92 0.82 -12.21 7.76
C GLY A 92 1.91 -11.46 8.52
N SER A 93 1.98 -10.13 8.43
CA SER A 93 2.95 -9.31 9.19
C SER A 93 2.50 -9.11 10.64
N ALA A 94 3.45 -8.99 11.58
CA ALA A 94 3.11 -8.68 12.97
C ALA A 94 2.59 -7.24 13.11
N ILE A 95 3.27 -6.30 12.43
CA ILE A 95 2.81 -4.92 12.25
C ILE A 95 3.03 -4.50 10.80
N THR A 96 2.03 -3.87 10.19
CA THR A 96 2.08 -3.27 8.85
C THR A 96 1.77 -1.79 8.95
N TRP A 97 2.65 -0.91 8.45
CA TRP A 97 2.40 0.54 8.29
C TRP A 97 2.62 0.99 6.85
N LYS A 98 1.58 1.52 6.20
CA LYS A 98 1.63 1.90 4.79
C LYS A 98 0.78 3.11 4.45
N TYR A 99 1.37 4.09 3.74
CA TYR A 99 0.68 5.32 3.34
C TYR A 99 1.04 5.76 1.90
N PRO A 100 0.65 4.97 0.88
CA PRO A 100 0.66 5.40 -0.53
C PRO A 100 0.10 6.79 -0.70
N SER A 101 0.88 7.66 -1.32
CA SER A 101 0.53 9.05 -1.53
C SER A 101 0.51 9.34 -3.03
N MET A 102 -0.51 10.05 -3.49
CA MET A 102 -0.66 10.50 -4.87
C MET A 102 -0.75 12.01 -4.90
N VAL A 103 0.11 12.61 -5.73
CA VAL A 103 0.09 14.05 -5.98
C VAL A 103 -0.45 14.27 -7.39
N LEU A 104 -1.68 14.78 -7.46
CA LEU A 104 -2.38 15.12 -8.69
C LEU A 104 -1.95 16.54 -9.09
N GLU A 105 -0.77 16.63 -9.68
CA GLU A 105 -0.09 17.90 -9.97
C GLU A 105 -0.62 18.59 -11.22
N SER A 106 -0.91 17.83 -12.28
CA SER A 106 -1.42 18.38 -13.54
C SER A 106 -2.94 18.52 -13.55
N ASP A 107 -3.43 19.43 -14.39
CA ASP A 107 -4.85 19.55 -14.68
C ASP A 107 -5.41 18.22 -15.25
N ASP A 108 -6.67 17.95 -14.93
CA ASP A 108 -7.42 16.74 -15.34
C ASP A 108 -6.80 15.40 -14.89
N SER A 109 -5.78 15.42 -14.01
CA SER A 109 -5.17 14.19 -13.50
C SER A 109 -6.12 13.38 -12.61
N VAL A 110 -6.00 12.06 -12.70
CA VAL A 110 -6.85 11.10 -12.00
C VAL A 110 -6.00 10.14 -11.17
N GLY A 111 -6.34 9.99 -9.89
CA GLY A 111 -5.69 9.05 -8.98
C GLY A 111 -6.69 8.05 -8.40
N GLU A 112 -6.35 6.77 -8.40
CA GLU A 112 -7.19 5.74 -7.79
C GLU A 112 -6.38 4.85 -6.85
N PHE A 113 -6.92 4.64 -5.65
CA PHE A 113 -6.34 3.80 -4.61
C PHE A 113 -7.32 2.69 -4.22
N TYR A 114 -6.83 1.45 -4.22
CA TYR A 114 -7.60 0.28 -3.81
C TYR A 114 -6.81 -0.54 -2.79
N SER A 115 -7.38 -0.81 -1.62
CA SER A 115 -6.69 -1.58 -0.58
C SER A 115 -7.59 -2.62 0.04
N VAL A 116 -7.05 -3.82 0.22
CA VAL A 116 -7.62 -4.90 1.01
C VAL A 116 -6.60 -5.33 2.07
N ALA A 117 -6.93 -5.13 3.33
CA ALA A 117 -6.06 -5.49 4.45
C ALA A 117 -6.71 -6.59 5.30
N LEU A 118 -6.02 -7.73 5.46
CA LEU A 118 -6.46 -8.84 6.32
C LEU A 118 -5.49 -8.99 7.51
N THR A 119 -6.04 -8.90 8.72
CA THR A 119 -5.29 -9.13 9.96
C THR A 119 -5.93 -10.27 10.74
N ASN A 120 -5.11 -11.11 11.39
CA ASN A 120 -5.56 -12.21 12.24
C ASN A 120 -4.67 -12.36 13.49
N ASN A 121 -5.07 -13.19 14.46
CA ASN A 121 -4.35 -13.41 15.72
C ASN A 121 -4.10 -12.08 16.44
N TYR A 122 -2.83 -11.69 16.66
CA TYR A 122 -2.45 -10.44 17.34
C TYR A 122 -1.84 -9.40 16.38
N GLN A 123 -2.09 -9.54 15.07
CA GLN A 123 -1.55 -8.65 14.06
C GLN A 123 -2.12 -7.24 14.15
N GLN A 124 -1.31 -6.26 13.78
CA GLN A 124 -1.70 -4.86 13.73
C GLN A 124 -1.44 -4.29 12.33
N ALA A 125 -2.44 -3.67 11.72
CA ALA A 125 -2.27 -2.92 10.48
C ALA A 125 -2.69 -1.48 10.71
N ASP A 126 -1.85 -0.54 10.30
CA ASP A 126 -2.18 0.89 10.15
C ASP A 126 -1.86 1.27 8.71
N THR A 127 -2.87 1.18 7.85
CA THR A 127 -2.75 1.44 6.41
C THR A 127 -3.54 2.67 6.05
N GLY A 128 -3.28 3.23 4.88
CA GLY A 128 -3.88 4.49 4.53
C GLY A 128 -3.49 4.98 3.16
N THR A 129 -4.00 6.15 2.79
CA THR A 129 -3.52 6.84 1.60
C THR A 129 -3.64 8.34 1.76
N THR A 130 -2.81 9.07 1.04
CA THR A 130 -2.88 10.53 0.94
C THR A 130 -3.13 10.92 -0.51
N MET A 131 -4.21 11.66 -0.78
CA MET A 131 -4.51 12.24 -2.08
C MET A 131 -4.30 13.76 -2.00
N ILE A 132 -3.35 14.29 -2.77
CA ILE A 132 -3.06 15.74 -2.82
C ILE A 132 -3.45 16.27 -4.19
N HIS A 133 -4.50 17.09 -4.23
CA HIS A 133 -4.96 17.77 -5.43
C HIS A 133 -4.24 19.12 -5.59
N LYS A 134 -3.53 19.32 -6.70
CA LYS A 134 -2.90 20.60 -7.07
C LYS A 134 -3.34 21.14 -8.43
N GLY A 135 -3.68 20.27 -9.38
CA GLY A 135 -4.21 20.65 -10.69
C GLY A 135 -5.72 20.89 -10.67
N LYS A 136 -6.22 21.64 -11.67
CA LYS A 136 -7.65 21.86 -11.91
C LYS A 136 -8.34 20.58 -12.37
N ASN A 137 -9.64 20.44 -12.08
CA ASN A 137 -10.49 19.32 -12.50
C ASN A 137 -9.98 17.93 -12.07
N THR A 138 -9.08 17.87 -11.09
CA THR A 138 -8.46 16.62 -10.63
C THR A 138 -9.46 15.71 -9.95
N LYS A 139 -9.33 14.40 -10.16
CA LYS A 139 -10.26 13.39 -9.63
C LYS A 139 -9.52 12.34 -8.82
N SER A 140 -10.03 12.00 -7.64
CA SER A 140 -9.52 10.88 -6.85
C SER A 140 -10.61 9.91 -6.40
N ARG A 141 -10.25 8.64 -6.36
CA ARG A 141 -11.08 7.56 -5.82
C ARG A 141 -10.27 6.71 -4.86
N ILE A 142 -10.80 6.54 -3.66
CA ILE A 142 -10.20 5.74 -2.59
C ILE A 142 -11.21 4.66 -2.22
N ILE A 143 -10.79 3.40 -2.31
CA ILE A 143 -11.53 2.25 -1.77
C ILE A 143 -10.61 1.49 -0.83
N SER A 144 -11.00 1.39 0.44
CA SER A 144 -10.32 0.57 1.43
C SER A 144 -11.27 -0.46 2.01
N LYS A 145 -10.81 -1.70 2.12
CA LYS A 145 -11.54 -2.83 2.72
C LYS A 145 -10.65 -3.50 3.77
N GLY A 146 -11.03 -3.38 5.03
CA GLY A 146 -10.35 -4.02 6.15
C GLY A 146 -11.08 -5.26 6.62
N ILE A 147 -10.34 -6.33 6.92
CA ILE A 147 -10.84 -7.54 7.58
C ILE A 147 -9.97 -7.80 8.81
N SER A 148 -10.57 -7.87 9.99
CA SER A 148 -9.89 -8.17 11.26
C SER A 148 -10.46 -9.44 11.88
N ALA A 149 -9.60 -10.36 12.31
CA ALA A 149 -9.99 -11.64 12.88
C ALA A 149 -9.21 -11.96 14.17
N GLY A 150 -9.77 -12.80 15.03
CA GLY A 150 -9.16 -13.16 16.32
C GLY A 150 -9.04 -11.96 17.26
N HIS A 151 -7.80 -11.60 17.64
CA HIS A 151 -7.49 -10.46 18.52
C HIS A 151 -6.84 -9.30 17.74
N SER A 152 -6.95 -9.30 16.41
CA SER A 152 -6.18 -8.42 15.55
C SER A 152 -6.78 -7.02 15.53
N ARG A 153 -5.97 -6.06 15.09
CA ARG A 153 -6.38 -4.67 14.98
C ARG A 153 -6.03 -4.14 13.60
N ASN A 154 -7.02 -3.57 12.93
CA ASN A 154 -6.83 -2.88 11.68
C ASN A 154 -7.20 -1.40 11.85
N CYS A 155 -6.43 -0.53 11.22
CA CYS A 155 -6.59 0.90 11.25
C CYS A 155 -6.41 1.42 9.83
N TYR A 156 -7.42 2.11 9.31
CA TYR A 156 -7.31 2.88 8.09
C TYR A 156 -7.12 4.38 8.42
N ARG A 157 -6.15 5.04 7.79
CA ARG A 157 -5.93 6.49 7.88
C ARG A 157 -5.84 7.13 6.50
N GLY A 158 -6.87 7.88 6.13
CA GLY A 158 -6.94 8.57 4.84
C GLY A 158 -6.75 10.08 4.99
N LEU A 159 -6.04 10.72 4.07
CA LEU A 159 -6.02 12.18 3.91
C LEU A 159 -6.38 12.54 2.47
N VAL A 160 -7.37 13.41 2.30
CA VAL A 160 -7.63 14.12 1.04
C VAL A 160 -7.32 15.59 1.27
N GLN A 161 -6.33 16.11 0.55
CA GLN A 161 -5.92 17.50 0.60
C GLN A 161 -6.16 18.17 -0.75
N VAL A 162 -6.89 19.28 -0.75
CA VAL A 162 -7.09 20.14 -1.92
C VAL A 162 -6.35 21.44 -1.70
N GLN A 163 -5.52 21.86 -2.67
CA GLN A 163 -4.81 23.14 -2.57
C GLN A 163 -5.73 24.31 -2.92
N SER A 164 -5.48 25.47 -2.30
CA SER A 164 -6.36 26.64 -2.35
C SER A 164 -6.63 27.22 -3.75
N LYS A 165 -5.82 26.89 -4.76
CA LYS A 165 -5.97 27.36 -6.15
C LYS A 165 -6.66 26.35 -7.07
N VAL A 166 -7.06 25.20 -6.53
CA VAL A 166 -7.65 24.12 -7.31
C VAL A 166 -9.12 24.38 -7.54
N GLU A 167 -9.52 24.36 -8.81
CA GLU A 167 -10.91 24.46 -9.23
C GLU A 167 -11.44 23.07 -9.59
N ASN A 168 -12.70 22.78 -9.22
CA ASN A 168 -13.42 21.58 -9.62
C ASN A 168 -12.77 20.23 -9.26
N ALA A 169 -11.94 20.16 -8.20
CA ALA A 169 -11.46 18.88 -7.69
C ALA A 169 -12.61 18.01 -7.17
N LYS A 170 -12.53 16.70 -7.43
CA LYS A 170 -13.49 15.71 -6.94
C LYS A 170 -12.74 14.58 -6.25
N SER A 171 -13.21 14.17 -5.09
CA SER A 171 -12.69 13.02 -4.38
C SER A 171 -13.82 12.17 -3.85
N THR A 172 -13.67 10.84 -3.94
CA THR A 172 -14.56 9.88 -3.30
C THR A 172 -13.73 8.94 -2.45
N SER A 173 -14.16 8.70 -1.21
CA SER A 173 -13.47 7.79 -0.30
C SER A 173 -14.48 6.86 0.37
N THR A 174 -14.27 5.57 0.21
CA THR A 174 -15.09 4.51 0.80
C THR A 174 -14.19 3.58 1.61
N SER A 175 -14.54 3.39 2.88
CA SER A 175 -13.81 2.51 3.80
C SER A 175 -14.79 1.52 4.42
N ASP A 176 -14.67 0.25 4.05
CA ASP A 176 -15.47 -0.85 4.60
C ASP A 176 -14.62 -1.66 5.58
N SER A 177 -15.19 -2.09 6.70
CA SER A 177 -14.49 -2.93 7.68
C SER A 177 -15.35 -4.12 8.09
N MET A 178 -14.74 -5.30 8.13
CA MET A 178 -15.35 -6.56 8.53
C MET A 178 -14.62 -7.13 9.74
N LEU A 179 -15.37 -7.49 10.78
CA LEU A 179 -14.85 -8.11 11.99
C LEU A 179 -15.26 -9.59 12.04
N ILE A 180 -14.28 -10.46 12.27
CA ILE A 180 -14.42 -11.92 12.34
C ILE A 180 -13.84 -12.41 13.68
N ALA A 181 -14.38 -11.88 14.78
CA ALA A 181 -14.23 -12.34 16.17
C ALA A 181 -14.80 -11.27 17.11
N ASP A 182 -15.07 -11.65 18.36
CA ASP A 182 -15.47 -10.75 19.44
C ASP A 182 -14.35 -9.76 19.86
N LYS A 183 -13.09 -10.16 19.70
CA LYS A 183 -11.89 -9.40 20.11
C LYS A 183 -11.18 -8.68 18.97
N ALA A 184 -11.69 -8.78 17.75
CA ALA A 184 -11.14 -8.08 16.61
C ALA A 184 -11.53 -6.59 16.65
N ALA A 185 -10.63 -5.71 16.20
CA ALA A 185 -10.89 -4.28 16.11
C ALA A 185 -10.61 -3.73 14.70
N ALA A 186 -11.40 -2.74 14.30
CA ALA A 186 -11.21 -1.98 13.07
C ALA A 186 -11.52 -0.51 13.32
N ASN A 187 -10.56 0.37 13.01
CA ASN A 187 -10.67 1.82 13.19
C ASN A 187 -10.48 2.54 11.85
N THR A 188 -11.19 3.66 11.67
CA THR A 188 -11.11 4.47 10.45
C THR A 188 -10.91 5.94 10.85
N TYR A 189 -9.84 6.55 10.34
CA TYR A 189 -9.49 7.96 10.55
C TYR A 189 -9.39 8.67 9.21
N SER A 190 -10.41 9.43 8.85
CA SER A 190 -10.46 10.14 7.57
C SER A 190 -10.30 11.64 7.78
N TYR A 191 -9.35 12.23 7.07
CA TYR A 191 -9.05 13.66 7.10
C TYR A 191 -9.34 14.27 5.74
N ILE A 192 -10.01 15.43 5.74
CA ILE A 192 -10.24 16.24 4.56
C ILE A 192 -9.74 17.65 4.86
N GLN A 193 -8.86 18.14 4.01
CA GLN A 193 -8.32 19.51 4.06
C GLN A 193 -8.63 20.19 2.73
N LEU A 194 -9.33 21.31 2.78
CA LEU A 194 -9.75 22.12 1.63
C LEU A 194 -9.11 23.51 1.67
#